data_AF-A0A7S8RHM5-F1
#
_entry.id   AF-A0A7S8RHM5-F1
#
_cell.length_a   1.000
_cell.length_b   1.000
_cell.length_c   1.000
_cell.angle_alpha   90.00
_cell.angle_beta   90.00
_cell.angle_gamma   90.00
#
_symmetry.space_group_name_H-M   'P 1'
#
loop_
_entity.id
_entity.type
_entity.pdbx_description
1 polymer ?
#
loop_
_entity_poly.entity_id
_entity_poly.type
_entity_poly.pdbx_seq_one_letter_code
_entity_poly.pdbx_strand_id
1 'polypeptide(L)'
;MDDRYGTDVLASGWRGHGRTESSRVPAERGLVIEVQADGFCGAVTHADAATVELEDRFGARRRFPLGPGFLVEGSHVVLVAHRPVAPQQPKRTASGSFAGPDERARVARASRILVEGRHDAELVEKVWGDDLRAEGVVVEYLEGIDRLAAMLEEEPPSERRRYGILVDHLVPGSKEARIAAEITRGRHGTNLLIVGHPEIDVWQCVRPASLGLRAWPTVPRGVDIKVGTCRALGWPSETPADLARAWRRILSAVGSYRDLEPSLLGRVEELIDYVTAAP
;
A
#
# COMPACT_ATOMS: atom_id res chain seq x y z
N MET A 1 43.33 -25.76 63.56
CA MET A 1 43.39 -24.43 62.92
C MET A 1 41.96 -23.99 62.76
N ASP A 2 41.52 -23.09 63.63
CA ASP A 2 40.13 -22.68 63.75
C ASP A 2 40.09 -21.18 63.44
N ASP A 3 39.72 -20.88 62.20
CA ASP A 3 39.69 -19.52 61.67
C ASP A 3 38.48 -18.78 62.25
N ARG A 4 38.74 -17.99 63.29
CA ARG A 4 37.75 -17.15 63.98
C ARG A 4 37.45 -15.83 63.23
N TYR A 5 37.97 -15.62 62.02
CA TYR A 5 37.67 -14.46 61.19
C TYR A 5 37.50 -14.82 59.70
N GLY A 6 36.75 -15.90 59.43
CA GLY A 6 36.41 -16.31 58.08
C GLY A 6 35.26 -15.51 57.46
N THR A 7 35.44 -14.23 57.16
CA THR A 7 34.68 -13.54 56.11
C THR A 7 35.38 -12.27 55.66
N ASP A 8 35.88 -12.27 54.42
CA ASP A 8 36.42 -11.08 53.79
C ASP A 8 35.29 -10.08 53.50
N VAL A 9 35.21 -9.04 54.33
CA VAL A 9 34.26 -7.92 54.23
C VAL A 9 34.51 -7.01 53.02
N LEU A 10 35.56 -7.26 52.23
CA LEU A 10 35.90 -6.54 51.00
C LEU A 10 35.62 -7.35 49.73
N ALA A 11 35.04 -8.55 49.83
CA ALA A 11 34.61 -9.32 48.66
C ALA A 11 33.61 -8.52 47.81
N SER A 12 34.01 -8.22 46.58
CA SER A 12 33.21 -7.49 45.59
C SER A 12 31.95 -8.28 45.22
N GLY A 13 30.81 -7.92 45.83
CA GLY A 13 29.51 -8.55 45.50
C GLY A 13 28.36 -8.31 46.47
N TRP A 14 28.63 -7.79 47.68
CA TRP A 14 27.58 -7.61 48.72
C TRP A 14 26.65 -6.40 48.51
N ARG A 15 26.98 -5.42 47.66
CA ARG A 15 26.13 -4.22 47.45
C ARG A 15 24.97 -4.43 46.47
N GLY A 16 24.84 -5.60 45.85
CA GLY A 16 23.87 -5.87 44.79
C GLY A 16 22.81 -6.94 45.07
N HIS A 17 22.95 -7.71 46.16
CA HIS A 17 21.98 -8.76 46.50
C HIS A 17 20.71 -8.14 47.08
N GLY A 18 19.74 -7.83 46.21
CA GLY A 18 18.37 -7.45 46.59
C GLY A 18 17.81 -6.18 45.93
N ARG A 19 18.55 -5.49 45.07
CA ARG A 19 17.98 -4.37 44.29
C ARG A 19 17.27 -4.93 43.06
N THR A 20 15.99 -5.24 43.20
CA THR A 20 15.09 -5.40 42.04
C THR A 20 15.06 -4.05 41.31
N GLU A 21 15.64 -3.98 40.11
CA GLU A 21 15.48 -2.81 39.27
C GLU A 21 13.99 -2.62 38.98
N SER A 22 13.43 -1.50 39.43
CA SER A 22 12.01 -1.18 39.21
C SER A 22 11.73 -1.16 37.71
N SER A 23 10.80 -1.99 37.26
CA SER A 23 10.42 -2.07 35.85
C SER A 23 9.86 -0.73 35.37
N ARG A 24 10.27 -0.31 34.17
CA ARG A 24 9.73 0.90 33.54
C ARG A 24 8.41 0.55 32.87
N VAL A 25 7.32 1.20 33.28
CA VAL A 25 5.96 0.90 32.81
C VAL A 25 5.38 2.13 32.10
N PRO A 26 4.92 2.02 30.85
CA PRO A 26 4.24 3.12 30.17
C PRO A 26 2.93 3.50 30.87
N ALA A 27 2.67 4.81 31.02
CA ALA A 27 1.42 5.32 31.59
C ALA A 27 0.25 5.19 30.59
N GLU A 28 -0.21 3.96 30.36
CA GLU A 28 -1.31 3.63 29.45
C GLU A 28 -2.67 3.93 30.07
N ARG A 29 -3.59 4.47 29.29
CA ARG A 29 -4.96 4.74 29.75
C ARG A 29 -5.61 3.44 30.25
N GLY A 30 -6.21 3.50 31.43
CA GLY A 30 -6.84 2.37 32.10
C GLY A 30 -5.91 1.55 32.99
N LEU A 31 -4.59 1.77 32.95
CA LEU A 31 -3.65 1.14 33.88
C LEU A 31 -3.97 1.60 35.31
N VAL A 32 -4.13 0.65 36.24
CA VAL A 32 -4.39 0.95 37.66
C VAL A 32 -3.06 1.05 38.40
N ILE A 33 -2.86 2.17 39.08
CA ILE A 33 -1.61 2.54 39.72
C ILE A 33 -1.89 2.97 41.15
N GLU A 34 -1.00 2.56 42.06
CA GLU A 34 -0.95 3.05 43.44
C GLU A 34 0.25 3.97 43.64
N VAL A 35 0.05 5.10 44.32
CA VAL A 35 1.07 6.09 44.64
C VAL A 35 1.71 5.75 45.98
N GLN A 36 3.01 5.48 45.99
CA GLN A 36 3.71 5.00 47.18
C GLN A 36 3.70 6.00 48.35
N ALA A 37 3.72 7.30 48.04
CA ALA A 37 3.86 8.35 49.05
C ALA A 37 2.64 8.46 49.98
N ASP A 38 1.44 8.18 49.49
CA ASP A 38 0.19 8.41 50.21
C ASP A 38 -0.89 7.33 50.00
N GLY A 39 -0.59 6.28 49.23
CA GLY A 39 -1.49 5.15 48.97
C GLY A 39 -2.64 5.46 48.02
N PHE A 40 -2.62 6.59 47.30
CA PHE A 40 -3.68 6.91 46.34
C PHE A 40 -3.67 5.91 45.18
N CYS A 41 -4.82 5.25 44.95
CA CYS A 41 -4.96 4.22 43.93
C CYS A 41 -6.03 4.63 42.89
N GLY A 42 -5.65 4.66 41.61
CA GLY A 42 -6.53 5.08 40.53
C GLY A 42 -6.09 4.60 39.15
N ALA A 43 -7.01 4.66 38.19
CA ALA A 43 -6.76 4.31 36.80
C ALA A 43 -6.26 5.53 36.00
N VAL A 44 -5.31 5.34 35.10
CA VAL A 44 -4.83 6.41 34.21
C VAL A 44 -5.96 6.87 33.29
N THR A 45 -6.34 8.14 33.38
CA THR A 45 -7.32 8.77 32.46
C THR A 45 -6.61 9.49 31.31
N HIS A 46 -5.47 10.11 31.62
CA HIS A 46 -4.66 10.89 30.71
C HIS A 46 -3.18 10.81 31.10
N ALA A 47 -2.29 10.85 30.12
CA ALA A 47 -0.86 10.99 30.33
C ALA A 47 -0.28 11.86 29.20
N ASP A 48 0.66 12.72 29.56
CA ASP A 48 1.47 13.49 28.62
C ASP A 48 2.96 13.12 28.75
N ALA A 49 3.85 13.94 28.19
CA ALA A 49 5.29 13.67 28.21
C ALA A 49 5.92 13.75 29.62
N ALA A 50 5.27 14.41 30.58
CA ALA A 50 5.82 14.72 31.89
C ALA A 50 4.93 14.26 33.05
N THR A 51 3.61 14.11 32.85
CA THR A 51 2.65 13.83 33.91
C THR A 51 1.65 12.74 33.55
N VAL A 52 1.09 12.12 34.58
CA VAL A 52 -0.01 11.16 34.51
C VAL A 52 -1.15 11.62 35.42
N GLU A 53 -2.38 11.55 34.91
CA GLU A 53 -3.61 11.78 35.66
C GLU A 53 -4.25 10.45 36.03
N LEU A 54 -4.54 10.26 37.32
CA LEU A 54 -5.18 9.09 37.89
C LEU A 54 -6.56 9.47 38.42
N GLU A 55 -7.56 8.62 38.16
CA GLU A 55 -8.91 8.72 38.73
C GLU A 55 -9.18 7.52 39.65
N ASP A 56 -9.58 7.79 40.90
CA ASP A 56 -9.97 6.73 41.84
C ASP A 56 -11.41 6.25 41.62
N ARG A 57 -11.81 5.20 42.35
CA ARG A 57 -13.16 4.62 42.27
C ARG A 57 -14.29 5.56 42.71
N PHE A 58 -13.98 6.65 43.39
CA PHE A 58 -14.93 7.68 43.85
C PHE A 58 -14.95 8.90 42.91
N GLY A 59 -14.17 8.87 41.83
CA GLY A 59 -14.09 9.93 40.82
C GLY A 59 -13.11 11.06 41.17
N ALA A 60 -12.29 10.92 42.22
CA ALA A 60 -11.28 11.91 42.54
C ALA A 60 -10.12 11.80 41.55
N ARG A 61 -9.70 12.94 40.97
CA ARG A 61 -8.63 13.02 39.98
C ARG A 61 -7.40 13.71 40.54
N ARG A 62 -6.23 13.11 40.33
CA ARG A 62 -4.93 13.67 40.76
C ARG A 62 -3.88 13.49 39.68
N ARG A 63 -3.00 14.48 39.55
CA ARG A 63 -1.89 14.47 38.60
C ARG A 63 -0.56 14.27 39.32
N PHE A 64 0.29 13.45 38.74
CA PHE A 64 1.61 13.14 39.26
C PHE A 64 2.66 13.26 38.17
N PRO A 65 3.89 13.68 38.49
CA PRO A 65 4.99 13.62 37.55
C PRO A 65 5.33 12.15 37.24
N LEU A 66 5.66 11.88 35.98
CA LEU A 66 6.21 10.58 35.59
C LEU A 66 7.58 10.36 36.24
N GLY A 67 7.89 9.11 36.56
CA GLY A 67 9.11 8.76 37.29
C GLY A 67 8.89 7.63 38.30
N PRO A 68 9.81 7.43 39.25
CA PRO A 68 9.65 6.46 40.33
C PRO A 68 8.58 6.90 41.35
N GLY A 69 8.17 6.00 42.23
CA GLY A 69 7.22 6.29 43.32
C GLY A 69 5.83 5.68 43.15
N PHE A 70 5.69 4.74 42.23
CA PHE A 70 4.43 4.08 41.91
C PHE A 70 4.53 2.56 42.08
N LEU A 71 3.37 1.96 42.33
CA LEU A 71 3.16 0.54 42.44
C LEU A 71 2.16 0.09 41.38
N VAL A 72 2.48 -1.00 40.68
CA VAL A 72 1.54 -1.73 39.82
C VAL A 72 1.48 -3.15 40.36
N GLU A 73 0.29 -3.60 40.73
CA GLU A 73 0.08 -4.92 41.37
C GLU A 73 1.01 -5.15 42.58
N GLY A 74 1.24 -4.10 43.38
CA GLY A 74 2.11 -4.14 44.55
C GLY A 74 3.62 -4.16 44.26
N SER A 75 4.03 -4.07 42.98
CA SER A 75 5.43 -4.04 42.56
C SER A 75 5.89 -2.62 42.23
N HIS A 76 7.09 -2.23 42.67
CA HIS A 76 7.66 -0.91 42.39
C HIS A 76 7.96 -0.70 40.90
N VAL A 77 7.42 0.37 40.33
CA VAL A 77 7.63 0.73 38.93
C VAL A 77 8.12 2.17 38.77
N VAL A 78 8.75 2.42 37.63
CA VAL A 78 9.03 3.77 37.13
C VAL A 78 8.07 4.05 35.99
N LEU A 79 7.14 4.98 36.17
CA LEU A 79 6.23 5.36 35.10
C LEU A 79 6.97 6.18 34.05
N VAL A 80 6.75 5.83 32.79
CA VAL A 80 7.31 6.53 31.63
C VAL A 80 6.19 6.99 30.69
N ALA A 81 6.47 7.99 29.87
CA ALA A 81 5.50 8.51 28.92
C ALA A 81 5.07 7.38 27.97
N HIS A 82 3.76 7.24 27.77
CA HIS A 82 3.26 6.32 26.76
C HIS A 82 3.63 6.86 25.38
N ARG A 83 4.51 6.14 24.67
CA ARG A 83 4.82 6.41 23.27
C ARG A 83 4.00 5.46 22.42
N PRO A 84 2.95 5.93 21.71
CA PRO A 84 2.24 5.05 20.79
C PRO A 84 3.25 4.51 19.78
N VAL A 85 3.27 3.18 19.62
CA VAL A 85 4.04 2.54 18.55
C VAL A 85 3.49 3.12 17.25
N ALA A 86 4.32 3.82 16.49
CA ALA A 86 3.91 4.33 15.18
C ALA A 86 3.39 3.14 14.34
N PRO A 87 2.24 3.28 13.67
CA PRO A 87 1.76 2.22 12.79
C PRO A 87 2.87 1.90 11.79
N GLN A 88 3.33 0.64 11.78
CA GLN A 88 4.29 0.20 10.78
C GLN A 88 3.64 0.42 9.42
N GLN A 89 4.25 1.29 8.59
CA GLN A 89 3.84 1.44 7.20
C GLN A 89 3.82 0.05 6.55
N PRO A 90 2.87 -0.22 5.64
CA PRO A 90 2.85 -1.47 4.90
C PRO A 90 4.22 -1.71 4.29
N LYS A 91 4.86 -2.83 4.65
CA LYS A 91 6.16 -3.20 4.05
C LYS A 91 6.05 -3.47 2.56
N ARG A 92 4.83 -3.53 2.00
CA ARG A 92 4.58 -3.85 0.60
C ARG A 92 3.51 -2.94 -0.02
N THR A 93 3.71 -2.58 -1.28
CA THR A 93 2.73 -1.87 -2.14
C THR A 93 1.65 -2.83 -2.64
N ALA A 94 0.61 -2.29 -3.31
CA ALA A 94 -0.46 -3.10 -3.88
C ALA A 94 0.02 -4.05 -5.00
N SER A 95 1.08 -3.70 -5.73
CA SER A 95 1.77 -4.57 -6.70
C SER A 95 2.49 -5.75 -6.03
N GLY A 96 2.78 -5.65 -4.73
CA GLY A 96 3.53 -6.63 -3.95
C GLY A 96 5.01 -6.30 -3.77
N SER A 97 5.52 -5.22 -4.38
CA SER A 97 6.88 -4.70 -4.18
C SER A 97 7.08 -4.22 -2.75
N PHE A 98 8.34 -4.11 -2.32
CA PHE A 98 8.64 -3.48 -1.04
C PHE A 98 8.44 -1.97 -1.14
N ALA A 99 7.73 -1.38 -0.19
CA ALA A 99 7.65 0.07 -0.09
C ALA A 99 9.07 0.61 0.10
N GLY A 100 9.50 1.50 -0.80
CA GLY A 100 10.77 2.20 -0.63
C GLY A 100 10.79 2.99 0.68
N PRO A 101 11.96 3.32 1.24
CA PRO A 101 12.02 4.36 2.27
C PRO A 101 11.30 5.61 1.73
N ASP A 102 10.72 6.45 2.61
CA ASP A 102 10.13 7.76 2.26
C ASP A 102 11.20 8.65 1.58
N GLU A 103 11.52 8.35 0.32
CA GLU A 103 12.48 9.06 -0.51
C GLU A 103 11.78 10.29 -1.06
N ARG A 104 12.50 11.41 -1.04
CA ARG A 104 12.10 12.64 -1.73
C ARG A 104 11.66 12.28 -3.15
N ALA A 105 10.51 12.83 -3.56
CA ALA A 105 9.96 12.67 -4.91
C ALA A 105 11.09 12.72 -5.96
N ARG A 106 11.33 11.60 -6.64
CA ARG A 106 12.28 11.55 -7.75
C ARG A 106 11.81 12.49 -8.86
N VAL A 107 12.75 13.09 -9.58
CA VAL A 107 12.42 13.82 -10.82
C VAL A 107 11.76 12.82 -11.75
N ALA A 108 10.58 13.18 -12.27
CA ALA A 108 9.86 12.34 -13.22
C ALA A 108 10.78 12.00 -14.40
N ARG A 109 10.89 10.71 -14.74
CA ARG A 109 11.55 10.24 -15.95
C ARG A 109 10.86 10.85 -17.17
N ALA A 110 11.52 10.87 -18.32
CA ALA A 110 10.85 11.23 -19.57
C ALA A 110 9.97 10.09 -20.10
N SER A 111 10.30 8.83 -19.79
CA SER A 111 9.53 7.67 -20.22
C SER A 111 8.10 7.66 -19.64
N ARG A 112 7.17 7.05 -20.38
CA ARG A 112 5.74 6.99 -20.03
C ARG A 112 5.14 5.62 -20.29
N ILE A 113 4.10 5.29 -19.54
CA ILE A 113 3.18 4.21 -19.87
C ILE A 113 1.91 4.86 -20.43
N LEU A 114 1.54 4.52 -21.66
CA LEU A 114 0.31 4.96 -22.30
C LEU A 114 -0.72 3.84 -22.19
N VAL A 115 -1.93 4.18 -21.78
CA VAL A 115 -3.03 3.21 -21.65
C VAL A 115 -4.19 3.62 -22.55
N GLU A 116 -4.81 2.62 -23.17
CA GLU A 116 -5.86 2.84 -24.15
C GLU A 116 -7.11 3.50 -23.56
N GLY A 117 -7.53 3.03 -22.38
CA GLY A 117 -8.76 3.42 -21.70
C GLY A 117 -8.54 4.14 -20.37
N ARG A 118 -9.57 4.88 -19.92
CA ARG A 118 -9.56 5.50 -18.59
C ARG A 118 -9.60 4.46 -17.46
N HIS A 119 -10.33 3.36 -17.66
CA HIS A 119 -10.43 2.30 -16.65
C HIS A 119 -9.09 1.59 -16.46
N ASP A 120 -8.31 1.43 -17.52
CA ASP A 120 -6.93 0.95 -17.51
C ASP A 120 -6.04 1.85 -16.67
N ALA A 121 -6.10 3.16 -16.93
CA ALA A 121 -5.36 4.15 -16.14
C ALA A 121 -5.70 4.04 -14.65
N GLU A 122 -7.00 3.97 -14.32
CA GLU A 122 -7.48 3.86 -12.95
C GLU A 122 -7.04 2.54 -12.28
N LEU A 123 -7.04 1.42 -13.02
CA LEU A 123 -6.60 0.13 -12.50
C LEU A 123 -5.09 0.08 -12.28
N VAL A 124 -4.32 0.57 -13.26
CA VAL A 124 -2.86 0.64 -13.19
C VAL A 124 -2.44 1.54 -12.03
N GLU A 125 -3.03 2.72 -11.91
CA GLU A 125 -2.78 3.65 -10.81
C GLU A 125 -3.08 3.01 -9.46
N LYS A 126 -4.19 2.27 -9.36
CA LYS A 126 -4.58 1.63 -8.09
C LYS A 126 -3.59 0.56 -7.61
N VAL A 127 -3.01 -0.21 -8.52
CA VAL A 127 -2.18 -1.37 -8.15
C VAL A 127 -0.69 -1.07 -8.20
N TRP A 128 -0.24 -0.26 -9.16
CA TRP A 128 1.18 0.04 -9.39
C TRP A 128 1.53 1.52 -9.16
N GLY A 129 0.59 2.40 -8.82
CA GLY A 129 0.85 3.83 -8.69
C GLY A 129 2.00 4.16 -7.72
N ASP A 130 2.11 3.42 -6.61
CA ASP A 130 3.21 3.61 -5.64
C ASP A 130 4.57 3.28 -6.25
N ASP A 131 4.68 2.14 -6.93
CA ASP A 131 5.88 1.67 -7.63
C ASP A 131 6.27 2.63 -8.77
N LEU A 132 5.30 3.05 -9.58
CA LEU A 132 5.50 3.96 -10.69
C LEU A 132 5.99 5.34 -10.22
N ARG A 133 5.43 5.85 -9.12
CA ARG A 133 5.90 7.10 -8.50
C ARG A 133 7.31 6.97 -7.93
N ALA A 134 7.65 5.83 -7.33
CA ALA A 134 9.02 5.56 -6.87
C ALA A 134 10.02 5.51 -8.04
N GLU A 135 9.58 5.06 -9.21
CA GLU A 135 10.39 5.04 -10.43
C GLU A 135 10.32 6.33 -11.26
N GLY A 136 9.47 7.28 -10.88
CA GLY A 136 9.24 8.52 -11.63
C GLY A 136 8.57 8.31 -13.00
N VAL A 137 7.84 7.21 -13.18
CA VAL A 137 7.12 6.88 -14.40
C VAL A 137 5.68 7.40 -14.29
N VAL A 138 5.18 8.02 -15.36
CA VAL A 138 3.82 8.55 -15.43
C VAL A 138 2.98 7.69 -16.37
N VAL A 139 1.72 7.47 -15.98
CA VAL A 139 0.70 6.81 -16.80
C VAL A 139 -0.16 7.87 -17.46
N GLU A 140 -0.31 7.80 -18.78
CA GLU A 140 -1.10 8.75 -19.56
C GLU A 140 -2.17 8.02 -20.40
N TYR A 141 -3.34 8.63 -20.52
CA TYR A 141 -4.46 8.09 -21.29
C TYR A 141 -4.34 8.51 -22.76
N LEU A 142 -4.39 7.54 -23.67
CA LEU A 142 -4.13 7.72 -25.11
C LEU A 142 -5.41 7.99 -25.93
N GLU A 143 -6.59 7.66 -25.40
CA GLU A 143 -7.88 7.72 -26.11
C GLU A 143 -7.97 6.83 -27.36
N GLY A 144 -7.41 5.62 -27.29
CA GLY A 144 -7.40 4.67 -28.40
C GLY A 144 -6.05 4.60 -29.13
N ILE A 145 -5.65 3.39 -29.54
CA ILE A 145 -4.36 3.17 -30.23
C ILE A 145 -4.23 3.95 -31.55
N ASP A 146 -5.33 4.34 -32.19
CA ASP A 146 -5.34 5.16 -33.41
C ASP A 146 -4.64 6.53 -33.21
N ARG A 147 -4.58 7.04 -31.98
CA ARG A 147 -3.94 8.32 -31.64
C ARG A 147 -2.43 8.21 -31.47
N LEU A 148 -1.90 7.00 -31.28
CA LEU A 148 -0.50 6.76 -30.95
C LEU A 148 0.44 7.36 -32.00
N ALA A 149 0.13 7.16 -33.28
CA ALA A 149 1.00 7.66 -34.36
C ALA A 149 1.17 9.18 -34.28
N ALA A 150 0.09 9.94 -34.10
CA ALA A 150 0.14 11.39 -33.99
C ALA A 150 0.91 11.85 -32.75
N MET A 151 0.67 11.23 -31.60
CA MET A 151 1.39 11.54 -30.35
C MET A 151 2.90 11.34 -30.49
N LEU A 152 3.32 10.25 -31.15
CA LEU A 152 4.74 9.96 -31.38
C LEU A 152 5.40 10.92 -32.39
N GLU A 153 4.63 11.64 -33.20
CA GLU A 153 5.16 12.72 -34.04
C GLU A 153 5.40 14.00 -33.23
N GLU A 154 4.47 14.33 -32.36
CA GLU A 154 4.54 15.50 -31.49
C GLU A 154 5.64 15.35 -30.42
N GLU A 155 5.74 14.15 -29.84
CA GLU A 155 6.71 13.83 -28.79
C GLU A 155 7.50 12.54 -29.10
N PRO A 156 8.49 12.61 -30.01
CA PRO A 156 9.21 11.44 -30.49
C PRO A 156 9.92 10.66 -29.37
N PRO A 157 9.88 9.32 -29.42
CA PRO A 157 10.60 8.49 -28.47
C PRO A 157 12.12 8.51 -28.73
N SER A 158 12.87 8.23 -27.68
CA SER A 158 14.33 8.09 -27.73
C SER A 158 14.79 7.07 -26.69
N GLU A 159 16.07 6.72 -26.69
CA GLU A 159 16.66 5.83 -25.68
C GLU A 159 16.42 6.33 -24.24
N ARG A 160 16.30 7.66 -24.06
CA ARG A 160 16.03 8.33 -22.78
C ARG A 160 14.54 8.62 -22.53
N ARG A 161 13.68 8.38 -23.51
CA ARG A 161 12.22 8.61 -23.48
C ARG A 161 11.54 7.45 -24.19
N ARG A 162 11.34 6.37 -23.45
CA ARG A 162 10.67 5.17 -23.94
C ARG A 162 9.18 5.27 -23.67
N TYR A 163 8.34 4.75 -24.58
CA TYR A 163 6.92 4.55 -24.30
C TYR A 163 6.62 3.07 -24.20
N GLY A 164 6.01 2.70 -23.07
CA GLY A 164 5.26 1.46 -22.93
C GLY A 164 3.80 1.72 -23.25
N ILE A 165 3.15 0.89 -24.05
CA ILE A 165 1.74 1.06 -24.43
C ILE A 165 1.00 -0.21 -24.01
N LEU A 166 -0.03 -0.05 -23.18
CA LEU A 166 -0.98 -1.10 -22.83
C LEU A 166 -2.26 -0.92 -23.64
N VAL A 167 -2.60 -1.95 -24.41
CA VAL A 167 -3.73 -1.98 -25.33
C VAL A 167 -4.70 -3.09 -24.91
N ASP A 168 -6.00 -2.81 -24.99
CA ASP A 168 -7.02 -3.81 -24.72
C ASP A 168 -7.17 -4.72 -25.94
N HIS A 169 -7.54 -5.97 -25.73
CA HIS A 169 -7.90 -6.90 -26.81
C HIS A 169 -6.84 -7.02 -27.93
N LEU A 170 -5.55 -7.02 -27.57
CA LEU A 170 -4.44 -7.14 -28.51
C LEU A 170 -4.27 -8.61 -28.96
N VAL A 171 -5.20 -9.08 -29.81
CA VAL A 171 -5.24 -10.46 -30.32
C VAL A 171 -4.98 -10.52 -31.83
N PRO A 172 -4.41 -11.62 -32.36
CA PRO A 172 -4.15 -11.74 -33.79
C PRO A 172 -5.39 -11.49 -34.66
N GLY A 173 -5.26 -10.61 -35.64
CA GLY A 173 -6.34 -10.24 -36.56
C GLY A 173 -7.22 -9.09 -36.11
N SER A 174 -7.06 -8.58 -34.87
CA SER A 174 -7.76 -7.37 -34.42
C SER A 174 -7.26 -6.11 -35.15
N LYS A 175 -8.02 -5.02 -35.04
CA LYS A 175 -7.62 -3.72 -35.59
C LYS A 175 -6.39 -3.20 -34.86
N GLU A 176 -6.38 -3.38 -33.55
CA GLU A 176 -5.36 -2.96 -32.60
C GLU A 176 -4.03 -3.66 -32.91
N ALA A 177 -4.06 -4.98 -33.17
CA ALA A 177 -2.87 -5.74 -33.55
C ALA A 177 -2.28 -5.28 -34.89
N ARG A 178 -3.12 -4.86 -35.84
CA ARG A 178 -2.66 -4.30 -37.13
C ARG A 178 -1.94 -2.98 -36.92
N ILE A 179 -2.53 -2.06 -36.15
CA ILE A 179 -1.97 -0.74 -35.86
C ILE A 179 -0.67 -0.86 -35.08
N ALA A 180 -0.65 -1.68 -34.01
CA ALA A 180 0.55 -1.94 -33.22
C ALA A 180 1.69 -2.43 -34.12
N ALA A 181 1.44 -3.40 -34.99
CA ALA A 181 2.45 -3.94 -35.87
C ALA A 181 2.96 -2.93 -36.91
N GLU A 182 2.10 -2.03 -37.39
CA GLU A 182 2.52 -0.93 -38.28
C GLU A 182 3.45 0.04 -37.56
N ILE A 183 3.08 0.49 -36.35
CA ILE A 183 3.88 1.42 -35.54
C ILE A 183 5.22 0.81 -35.14
N THR A 184 5.24 -0.44 -34.71
CA THR A 184 6.48 -1.14 -34.33
C THR A 184 7.44 -1.32 -35.51
N ARG A 185 6.94 -1.47 -36.75
CA ARG A 185 7.80 -1.51 -37.95
C ARG A 185 8.23 -0.13 -38.43
N GLY A 186 7.58 0.93 -37.95
CA GLY A 186 7.91 2.31 -38.28
C GLY A 186 9.19 2.79 -37.60
N ARG A 187 9.58 4.03 -37.90
CA ARG A 187 10.83 4.65 -37.40
C ARG A 187 10.93 4.76 -35.88
N HIS A 188 9.80 4.75 -35.18
CA HIS A 188 9.73 4.90 -33.72
C HIS A 188 9.87 3.57 -32.97
N GLY A 189 9.74 2.43 -33.65
CA GLY A 189 9.58 1.12 -33.04
C GLY A 189 10.67 0.70 -32.06
N THR A 190 11.93 1.13 -32.25
CA THR A 190 13.06 0.78 -31.38
C THR A 190 12.86 1.22 -29.93
N ASN A 191 12.16 2.33 -29.71
CA ASN A 191 11.97 2.95 -28.40
C ASN A 191 10.51 2.83 -27.91
N LEU A 192 9.78 1.85 -28.44
CA LEU A 192 8.42 1.51 -28.05
C LEU A 192 8.32 0.04 -27.62
N LEU A 193 7.49 -0.20 -26.62
CA LEU A 193 6.97 -1.52 -26.30
C LEU A 193 5.46 -1.46 -26.29
N ILE A 194 4.80 -2.15 -27.23
CA ILE A 194 3.34 -2.26 -27.27
C ILE A 194 2.98 -3.66 -26.81
N VAL A 195 2.23 -3.73 -25.71
CA VAL A 195 1.67 -4.98 -25.21
C VAL A 195 0.18 -4.85 -24.99
N GLY A 196 -0.49 -5.97 -24.78
CA GLY A 196 -1.90 -5.95 -24.43
C GLY A 196 -2.31 -7.21 -23.70
N HIS A 197 -3.52 -7.15 -23.13
CA HIS A 197 -4.15 -8.28 -22.48
C HIS A 197 -5.13 -8.97 -23.44
N PRO A 198 -5.37 -10.28 -23.28
CA PRO A 198 -6.25 -11.04 -24.18
C PRO A 198 -7.73 -10.68 -24.00
N GLU A 199 -8.08 -10.07 -22.87
CA GLU A 199 -9.47 -9.71 -22.57
C GLU A 199 -9.99 -8.62 -23.50
N ILE A 200 -11.31 -8.64 -23.74
CA ILE A 200 -12.00 -7.65 -24.58
C ILE A 200 -12.02 -6.29 -23.89
N ASP A 201 -12.09 -6.29 -22.55
CA ASP A 201 -12.10 -5.08 -21.73
C ASP A 201 -11.39 -5.33 -20.40
N VAL A 202 -10.72 -4.30 -19.89
CA VAL A 202 -10.02 -4.33 -18.60
C VAL A 202 -10.86 -4.79 -17.41
N TRP A 203 -12.20 -4.67 -17.46
CA TRP A 203 -13.07 -5.23 -16.42
C TRP A 203 -12.78 -6.71 -16.18
N GLN A 204 -12.55 -7.46 -17.24
CA GLN A 204 -12.31 -8.90 -17.20
C GLN A 204 -10.91 -9.25 -16.66
N CYS A 205 -9.99 -8.29 -16.59
CA CYS A 205 -8.68 -8.47 -15.98
C CYS A 205 -8.73 -8.53 -14.44
N VAL A 206 -9.87 -8.17 -13.83
CA VAL A 206 -10.11 -8.42 -12.40
C VAL A 206 -10.61 -9.84 -12.21
N ARG A 207 -10.03 -10.58 -11.26
CA ARG A 207 -10.43 -11.96 -10.97
C ARG A 207 -11.91 -12.01 -10.58
N PRO A 208 -12.70 -12.92 -11.19
CA PRO A 208 -14.11 -13.09 -10.81
C PRO A 208 -14.30 -13.31 -9.31
N ALA A 209 -13.40 -14.09 -8.69
CA ALA A 209 -13.47 -14.42 -7.26
C ALA A 209 -13.41 -13.19 -6.35
N SER A 210 -12.67 -12.13 -6.73
CA SER A 210 -12.61 -10.88 -5.96
C SER A 210 -13.97 -10.15 -5.93
N LEU A 211 -14.85 -10.44 -6.90
CA LEU A 211 -16.24 -9.95 -6.97
C LEU A 211 -17.26 -10.96 -6.44
N GLY A 212 -16.82 -12.09 -5.87
CA GLY A 212 -17.70 -13.18 -5.46
C GLY A 212 -18.34 -13.94 -6.65
N LEU A 213 -17.76 -13.82 -7.84
CA LEU A 213 -18.21 -14.49 -9.05
C LEU A 213 -17.41 -15.77 -9.28
N ARG A 214 -18.05 -16.80 -9.85
CA ARG A 214 -17.36 -18.02 -10.29
C ARG A 214 -16.57 -17.80 -11.59
N ALA A 215 -17.14 -16.99 -12.49
CA ALA A 215 -16.55 -16.58 -13.76
C ALA A 215 -17.21 -15.29 -14.22
N TRP A 216 -16.55 -14.54 -15.09
CA TRP A 216 -17.21 -13.46 -15.83
C TRP A 216 -18.31 -14.02 -16.74
N PRO A 217 -19.45 -13.32 -16.88
CA PRO A 217 -20.50 -13.73 -17.81
C PRO A 217 -20.01 -13.64 -19.25
N THR A 218 -20.44 -14.58 -20.09
CA THR A 218 -20.21 -14.51 -21.53
C THR A 218 -21.15 -13.48 -22.15
N VAL A 219 -20.59 -12.48 -22.83
CA VAL A 219 -21.36 -11.48 -23.58
C VAL A 219 -21.40 -11.88 -25.07
N PRO A 220 -22.59 -11.97 -25.70
CA PRO A 220 -22.70 -12.26 -27.12
C PRO A 220 -21.98 -11.23 -27.99
N ARG A 221 -21.40 -11.68 -29.11
CA ARG A 221 -20.80 -10.76 -30.10
C ARG A 221 -21.81 -9.74 -30.59
N GLY A 222 -21.35 -8.51 -30.82
CA GLY A 222 -22.19 -7.39 -31.26
C GLY A 222 -22.92 -6.67 -30.12
N VAL A 223 -22.83 -7.17 -28.89
CA VAL A 223 -23.26 -6.45 -27.69
C VAL A 223 -22.04 -5.77 -27.08
N ASP A 224 -22.19 -4.51 -26.68
CA ASP A 224 -21.15 -3.82 -25.91
C ASP A 224 -20.79 -4.62 -24.65
N ILE A 225 -19.50 -4.83 -24.44
CA ILE A 225 -19.00 -5.73 -23.39
C ILE A 225 -19.38 -5.25 -21.98
N LYS A 226 -19.37 -3.94 -21.72
CA LYS A 226 -19.72 -3.36 -20.41
C LYS A 226 -21.21 -3.46 -20.15
N VAL A 227 -22.02 -3.10 -21.14
CA VAL A 227 -23.48 -3.20 -21.06
C VAL A 227 -23.92 -4.66 -20.91
N GLY A 228 -23.36 -5.57 -21.73
CA GLY A 228 -23.66 -6.99 -21.67
C GLY A 228 -23.28 -7.61 -20.33
N THR A 229 -22.12 -7.25 -19.79
CA THR A 229 -21.65 -7.70 -18.48
C THR A 229 -22.58 -7.23 -17.37
N CYS A 230 -22.94 -5.94 -17.34
CA CYS A 230 -23.87 -5.40 -16.35
C CYS A 230 -25.23 -6.12 -16.42
N ARG A 231 -25.80 -6.29 -17.62
CA ARG A 231 -27.08 -7.00 -17.80
C ARG A 231 -27.04 -8.43 -17.29
N ALA A 232 -25.98 -9.17 -17.60
CA ALA A 232 -25.82 -10.55 -17.16
C ALA A 232 -25.65 -10.67 -15.63
N LEU A 233 -25.05 -9.66 -14.99
CA LEU A 233 -24.88 -9.59 -13.53
C LEU A 233 -26.07 -8.95 -12.80
N GLY A 234 -27.11 -8.53 -13.52
CA GLY A 234 -28.27 -7.83 -12.95
C GLY A 234 -27.94 -6.43 -12.44
N TRP A 235 -26.88 -5.80 -12.96
CA TRP A 235 -26.50 -4.43 -12.63
C TRP A 235 -27.14 -3.44 -13.60
N PRO A 236 -27.44 -2.20 -13.15
CA PRO A 236 -27.86 -1.13 -14.05
C PRO A 236 -26.87 -0.93 -15.21
N SER A 237 -27.40 -0.64 -16.40
CA SER A 237 -26.60 -0.56 -17.63
C SER A 237 -27.17 0.38 -18.70
N GLU A 238 -28.06 1.30 -18.34
CA GLU A 238 -28.80 2.12 -19.31
C GLU A 238 -28.07 3.43 -19.63
N THR A 239 -27.26 3.91 -18.68
CA THR A 239 -26.59 5.21 -18.76
C THR A 239 -25.07 5.09 -18.56
N PRO A 240 -24.28 6.07 -19.05
CA PRO A 240 -22.86 6.13 -18.71
C PRO A 240 -22.59 6.18 -17.19
N ALA A 241 -23.51 6.77 -16.42
CA ALA A 241 -23.43 6.81 -14.97
C ALA A 241 -23.60 5.41 -14.33
N ASP A 242 -24.39 4.53 -14.94
CA ASP A 242 -24.50 3.13 -14.52
C ASP A 242 -23.20 2.38 -14.74
N LEU A 243 -22.59 2.53 -15.93
CA LEU A 243 -21.30 1.90 -16.24
C LEU A 243 -20.19 2.42 -15.33
N ALA A 244 -20.18 3.71 -15.02
CA ALA A 244 -19.25 4.27 -14.04
C ALA A 244 -19.46 3.71 -12.62
N ARG A 245 -20.72 3.46 -12.19
CA ARG A 245 -21.02 2.79 -10.92
C ARG A 245 -20.53 1.34 -10.92
N ALA A 246 -20.76 0.61 -12.00
CA ALA A 246 -20.28 -0.76 -12.16
C ALA A 246 -18.75 -0.81 -12.11
N TRP A 247 -18.07 0.09 -12.81
CA TRP A 247 -16.61 0.17 -12.74
C TRP A 247 -16.11 0.48 -11.33
N ARG A 248 -16.69 1.47 -10.63
CA ARG A 248 -16.32 1.74 -9.22
C ARG A 248 -16.49 0.51 -8.32
N ARG A 249 -17.54 -0.27 -8.53
CA ARG A 249 -17.77 -1.53 -7.81
C ARG A 249 -16.67 -2.56 -8.12
N ILE A 250 -16.31 -2.71 -9.39
CA ILE A 250 -15.23 -3.61 -9.83
C ILE A 250 -13.90 -3.18 -9.22
N LEU A 251 -13.53 -1.92 -9.42
CA LEU A 251 -12.28 -1.35 -8.91
C LEU A 251 -12.20 -1.44 -7.38
N SER A 252 -13.31 -1.26 -6.65
CA SER A 252 -13.31 -1.37 -5.18
C SER A 252 -12.97 -2.77 -4.66
N ALA A 253 -13.18 -3.82 -5.46
CA ALA A 253 -12.85 -5.19 -5.11
C ALA A 253 -11.36 -5.53 -5.26
N VAL A 254 -10.60 -4.68 -5.98
CA VAL A 254 -9.16 -4.84 -6.16
C VAL A 254 -8.44 -4.24 -4.96
N GLY A 255 -7.79 -5.06 -4.14
CA GLY A 255 -6.94 -4.62 -3.03
C GLY A 255 -5.45 -4.76 -3.33
N SER A 256 -5.07 -5.71 -4.18
CA SER A 256 -3.67 -5.93 -4.58
C SER A 256 -3.59 -6.63 -5.94
N TYR A 257 -2.38 -6.81 -6.45
CA TYR A 257 -2.08 -7.59 -7.65
C TYR A 257 -2.72 -9.00 -7.64
N ARG A 258 -2.98 -9.57 -6.45
CA ARG A 258 -3.60 -10.91 -6.32
C ARG A 258 -5.04 -10.97 -6.81
N ASP A 259 -5.69 -9.82 -6.92
CA ASP A 259 -7.06 -9.69 -7.42
C ASP A 259 -7.11 -9.56 -8.93
N LEU A 260 -5.97 -9.64 -9.63
CA LEU A 260 -5.89 -9.49 -11.08
C LEU A 260 -5.49 -10.79 -11.78
N GLU A 261 -5.91 -10.91 -13.03
CA GLU A 261 -5.52 -12.00 -13.91
C GLU A 261 -4.02 -11.92 -14.25
N PRO A 262 -3.28 -13.04 -14.23
CA PRO A 262 -1.85 -13.04 -14.54
C PRO A 262 -1.51 -12.48 -15.94
N SER A 263 -2.45 -12.58 -16.87
CA SER A 263 -2.33 -12.05 -18.23
C SER A 263 -2.18 -10.53 -18.27
N LEU A 264 -2.79 -9.79 -17.34
CA LEU A 264 -2.58 -8.35 -17.18
C LEU A 264 -1.30 -8.07 -16.39
N LEU A 265 -1.11 -8.79 -15.27
CA LEU A 265 0.05 -8.57 -14.38
C LEU A 265 1.37 -8.63 -15.15
N GLY A 266 1.61 -9.73 -15.87
CA GLY A 266 2.87 -9.91 -16.60
C GLY A 266 3.09 -8.83 -17.67
N ARG A 267 2.01 -8.28 -18.24
CA ARG A 267 2.09 -7.22 -19.25
C ARG A 267 2.45 -5.87 -18.65
N VAL A 268 1.88 -5.52 -17.51
CA VAL A 268 2.22 -4.26 -16.82
C VAL A 268 3.66 -4.31 -16.29
N GLU A 269 4.10 -5.43 -15.71
CA GLU A 269 5.50 -5.59 -15.28
C GLU A 269 6.48 -5.46 -16.47
N GLU A 270 6.16 -6.09 -17.60
CA GLU A 270 6.97 -5.98 -18.83
C GLU A 270 7.11 -4.52 -19.30
N LEU A 271 6.03 -3.72 -19.20
CA LEU A 271 6.06 -2.30 -19.50
C LEU A 271 6.92 -1.51 -18.51
N ILE A 272 6.78 -1.78 -17.21
CA ILE A 272 7.55 -1.12 -16.15
C ILE A 272 9.05 -1.38 -16.36
N ASP A 273 9.44 -2.64 -16.54
CA ASP A 273 10.83 -3.02 -16.80
C ASP A 273 11.38 -2.30 -18.03
N TYR A 274 10.59 -2.23 -19.11
CA TYR A 274 11.00 -1.56 -20.33
C TYR A 274 11.21 -0.05 -20.19
N VAL A 275 10.29 0.65 -19.52
CA VAL A 275 10.37 2.12 -19.39
C VAL A 275 11.36 2.58 -18.32
N THR A 276 11.73 1.69 -17.40
CA THR A 276 12.68 1.95 -16.32
C THR A 276 14.11 1.47 -16.61
N ALA A 277 14.31 0.65 -17.64
CA ALA A 277 15.61 0.18 -18.09
C ALA A 277 16.62 1.33 -18.26
N ALA A 278 17.87 1.08 -17.86
CA ALA A 278 18.97 2.01 -18.09
C ALA A 278 19.22 2.18 -19.60
N PRO A 279 19.53 3.40 -20.08
CA PRO A 279 19.96 3.64 -21.45
C PRO A 279 21.20 2.84 -21.85
#